data_AF-A0A962TZ01-F1
#
_entry.id   AF-A0A962TZ01-F1
#
_cell.length_a   1.000
_cell.length_b   1.000
_cell.length_c   1.000
_cell.angle_alpha   90.00
_cell.angle_beta   90.00
_cell.angle_gamma   90.00
#
_symmetry.space_group_name_H-M   'P 1'
#
loop_
_entity.id
_entity.type
_entity.pdbx_description
1 polymer ?
#
loop_
_entity_poly.entity_id
_entity_poly.type
_entity_poly.pdbx_seq_one_letter_code
_entity_poly.pdbx_strand_id
1 'polypeptide(L)'
;MNVFFTVDVEVWCDGWNDLDSRFPEAFQRYIYGPTSKGRYGLPHIVDVLNQHGLNGVFFVEPLFASRFGIQPLQEIVGLLNDAGQEIQLHMHTEWVDESRQPLLQDTSKKRQHMRYFTRDEQTTLVGHGLRLLDEAGAAETNAFRAGSFAFNADTLVALANNNVSFDSSYNASMFGPDSGVLPGTTLLNPTECDGVFEYPMTVFDDGTGSLRHAQVGACSYGE
;
A
#
# COMPACT_ATOMS: atom_id res chain seq x y z
N MET A 1 -20.73 -14.12 -3.62
CA MET A 1 -19.49 -13.80 -2.89
C MET A 1 -18.98 -12.51 -3.49
N ASN A 2 -18.72 -11.50 -2.66
CA ASN A 2 -18.08 -10.27 -3.11
C ASN A 2 -16.56 -10.50 -3.07
N VAL A 3 -15.87 -10.15 -4.14
CA VAL A 3 -14.42 -10.33 -4.29
C VAL A 3 -13.82 -8.97 -4.61
N PHE A 4 -12.78 -8.59 -3.88
CA PHE A 4 -12.03 -7.36 -4.12
C PHE A 4 -10.69 -7.73 -4.75
N PHE A 5 -10.39 -7.15 -5.92
CA PHE A 5 -9.05 -7.19 -6.48
C PHE A 5 -8.28 -5.98 -5.96
N THR A 6 -7.34 -6.23 -5.04
CA THR A 6 -6.49 -5.17 -4.48
C THR A 6 -5.09 -5.24 -5.07
N VAL A 7 -4.51 -4.10 -5.43
CA VAL A 7 -3.16 -4.01 -6.01
C VAL A 7 -2.37 -2.96 -5.25
N ASP A 8 -1.17 -3.31 -4.80
CA ASP A 8 -0.25 -2.35 -4.18
C ASP A 8 0.63 -1.77 -5.30
N VAL A 9 0.62 -0.44 -5.43
CA VAL A 9 1.33 0.32 -6.46
C VAL A 9 2.48 1.08 -5.80
N GLU A 10 3.68 0.56 -5.99
CA GLU A 10 4.90 1.06 -5.35
C GLU A 10 6.10 1.04 -6.31
N VAL A 11 7.15 1.79 -5.96
CA VAL A 11 8.40 1.85 -6.73
C VAL A 11 9.56 1.46 -5.81
N TRP A 12 10.35 0.47 -6.23
CA TRP A 12 11.56 0.06 -5.52
C TRP A 12 12.82 0.38 -6.32
N CYS A 13 13.74 1.15 -5.74
CA CYS A 13 14.96 1.61 -6.41
C CYS A 13 16.16 0.65 -6.26
N ASP A 14 15.93 -0.60 -5.84
CA ASP A 14 16.98 -1.58 -5.55
C ASP A 14 17.97 -1.08 -4.48
N GLY A 15 17.41 -0.48 -3.43
CA GLY A 15 18.12 0.13 -2.31
C GLY A 15 17.87 1.63 -2.16
N TRP A 16 18.55 2.22 -1.17
CA TRP A 16 18.38 3.61 -0.73
C TRP A 16 19.53 4.55 -1.14
N ASN A 17 20.48 4.04 -1.92
CA ASN A 17 21.62 4.81 -2.41
C ASN A 17 21.36 5.30 -3.84
N ASP A 18 21.82 6.51 -4.15
CA ASP A 18 21.75 7.10 -5.50
C ASP A 18 20.31 7.15 -6.09
N LEU A 19 19.34 7.46 -5.22
CA LEU A 19 17.92 7.42 -5.53
C LEU A 19 17.53 8.30 -6.72
N ASP A 20 18.07 9.52 -6.82
CA ASP A 20 17.70 10.46 -7.91
C ASP A 20 18.14 9.96 -9.30
N SER A 21 19.22 9.19 -9.37
CA SER A 21 19.73 8.56 -10.59
C SER A 21 18.91 7.31 -10.96
N ARG A 22 18.53 6.51 -9.95
CA ARG A 22 17.85 5.22 -10.14
C ARG A 22 16.33 5.33 -10.33
N PHE A 23 15.70 6.34 -9.73
CA PHE A 23 14.25 6.47 -9.71
C PHE A 23 13.60 6.49 -11.10
N PRO A 24 14.12 7.19 -12.13
CA PRO A 24 13.50 7.18 -13.45
C PRO A 24 13.38 5.79 -14.08
N GLU A 25 14.43 4.96 -13.98
CA GLU A 25 14.41 3.58 -14.49
C GLU A 25 13.51 2.69 -13.64
N ALA A 26 13.58 2.82 -12.31
CA ALA A 26 12.72 2.09 -11.38
C ALA A 26 11.24 2.39 -11.65
N PHE A 27 10.88 3.67 -11.81
CA PHE A 27 9.52 4.09 -12.12
C PHE A 27 9.03 3.45 -13.43
N GLN A 28 9.84 3.50 -14.50
CA GLN A 28 9.47 2.82 -15.76
C GLN A 28 9.30 1.32 -15.57
N ARG A 29 10.17 0.66 -14.81
CA ARG A 29 10.09 -0.77 -14.55
C ARG A 29 8.85 -1.17 -13.77
N TYR A 30 8.58 -0.53 -12.62
CA TYR A 30 7.52 -0.93 -11.71
C TYR A 30 6.13 -0.43 -12.13
N ILE A 31 6.03 0.79 -12.68
CA ILE A 31 4.75 1.34 -13.11
C ILE A 31 4.37 0.83 -14.51
N TYR A 32 5.33 0.70 -15.42
CA TYR A 32 5.02 0.37 -16.81
C TYR A 32 5.44 -1.02 -17.26
N GLY A 33 6.43 -1.65 -16.62
CA GLY A 33 6.89 -2.99 -16.97
C GLY A 33 7.19 -3.18 -18.46
N PRO A 34 8.06 -2.34 -19.08
CA PRO A 34 8.36 -2.44 -20.51
C PRO A 34 9.07 -3.75 -20.85
N THR A 35 8.63 -4.38 -21.92
CA THR A 35 9.23 -5.57 -22.53
C THR A 35 9.29 -5.40 -24.05
N SER A 36 9.94 -6.33 -24.76
CA SER A 36 9.92 -6.36 -26.22
C SER A 36 8.53 -6.62 -26.83
N LYS A 37 7.55 -7.09 -26.03
CA LYS A 37 6.18 -7.42 -26.47
C LYS A 37 5.13 -6.40 -26.04
N GLY A 38 5.50 -5.42 -25.22
CA GLY A 38 4.56 -4.44 -24.67
C GLY A 38 4.89 -4.04 -23.24
N ARG A 39 4.00 -3.24 -22.64
CA ARG A 39 4.05 -2.79 -21.25
C ARG A 39 3.15 -3.71 -20.43
N TYR A 40 3.70 -4.34 -19.39
CA TYR A 40 2.99 -5.32 -18.55
C TYR A 40 2.92 -4.88 -17.07
N GLY A 41 3.10 -3.58 -16.80
CA GLY A 41 2.88 -2.98 -15.49
C GLY A 41 1.42 -2.53 -15.28
N LEU A 42 1.26 -1.42 -14.54
CA LEU A 42 -0.02 -0.86 -14.12
C LEU A 42 -1.03 -0.68 -15.28
N PRO A 43 -0.68 -0.09 -16.44
CA PRO A 43 -1.67 0.06 -17.52
C PRO A 43 -2.24 -1.28 -18.01
N HIS A 44 -1.42 -2.32 -18.05
CA HIS A 44 -1.88 -3.64 -18.49
C HIS A 44 -2.85 -4.28 -17.50
N ILE A 45 -2.56 -4.18 -16.20
CA ILE A 45 -3.44 -4.70 -15.14
C ILE A 45 -4.81 -4.02 -15.25
N VAL A 46 -4.80 -2.69 -15.36
CA VAL A 46 -6.00 -1.88 -15.47
C VAL A 46 -6.79 -2.18 -16.76
N ASP A 47 -6.10 -2.31 -17.90
CA ASP A 47 -6.73 -2.70 -19.18
C ASP A 47 -7.42 -4.07 -19.07
N VAL A 48 -6.79 -5.05 -18.43
CA VAL A 48 -7.35 -6.38 -18.25
C VAL A 48 -8.60 -6.32 -17.36
N LEU A 49 -8.57 -5.60 -16.24
CA LEU A 49 -9.74 -5.42 -15.38
C LEU A 49 -10.91 -4.78 -16.15
N ASN A 50 -10.64 -3.71 -16.89
CA ASN A 50 -11.64 -3.00 -17.68
C ASN A 50 -12.23 -3.85 -18.82
N GLN A 51 -11.41 -4.66 -19.51
CA GLN A 51 -11.88 -5.60 -20.53
C GLN A 51 -12.90 -6.62 -19.98
N HIS A 52 -12.82 -6.92 -18.68
CA HIS A 52 -13.73 -7.79 -17.98
C HIS A 52 -14.82 -7.06 -17.18
N GLY A 53 -14.90 -5.73 -17.28
CA GLY A 53 -15.87 -4.91 -16.54
C GLY A 53 -15.68 -4.96 -15.02
N LEU A 54 -14.44 -5.13 -14.57
CA LEU A 54 -14.08 -5.23 -13.16
C LEU A 54 -13.45 -3.93 -12.65
N ASN A 55 -13.82 -3.56 -11.42
CA ASN A 55 -13.16 -2.49 -10.67
C ASN A 55 -12.21 -3.13 -9.65
N GLY A 56 -10.99 -2.59 -9.59
CA GLY A 56 -9.98 -2.90 -8.59
C GLY A 56 -9.78 -1.74 -7.62
N VAL A 57 -9.15 -2.06 -6.49
CA VAL A 57 -8.74 -1.12 -5.44
C VAL A 57 -7.22 -1.05 -5.43
N PHE A 58 -6.67 0.10 -5.78
CA PHE A 58 -5.24 0.32 -5.93
C PHE A 58 -4.71 1.09 -4.73
N PHE A 59 -3.98 0.41 -3.86
CA PHE A 59 -3.26 1.04 -2.75
C PHE A 59 -1.97 1.66 -3.31
N VAL A 60 -1.92 2.98 -3.42
CA VAL A 60 -0.82 3.74 -4.04
C VAL A 60 0.11 4.29 -2.98
N GLU A 61 1.41 4.07 -3.14
CA GLU A 61 2.48 4.64 -2.32
C GLU A 61 2.74 6.10 -2.69
N PRO A 62 2.47 7.10 -1.83
CA PRO A 62 2.71 8.49 -2.18
C PRO A 62 4.04 9.04 -1.63
N LEU A 63 4.68 8.42 -0.63
CA LEU A 63 5.77 9.06 0.12
C LEU A 63 7.03 9.32 -0.72
N PHE A 64 7.25 8.58 -1.80
CA PHE A 64 8.34 8.88 -2.73
C PHE A 64 8.21 10.30 -3.31
N ALA A 65 7.00 10.85 -3.42
CA ALA A 65 6.74 12.19 -3.95
C ALA A 65 7.39 13.27 -3.07
N SER A 66 7.53 13.02 -1.77
CA SER A 66 8.22 13.92 -0.84
C SER A 66 9.73 14.01 -1.10
N ARG A 67 10.29 13.15 -1.96
CA ARG A 67 11.64 13.28 -2.53
C ARG A 67 11.63 13.78 -3.98
N PHE A 68 10.85 13.15 -4.85
CA PHE A 68 10.97 13.34 -6.30
C PHE A 68 10.04 14.40 -6.88
N GLY A 69 9.17 14.98 -6.06
CA GLY A 69 8.11 15.89 -6.49
C GLY A 69 6.81 15.14 -6.79
N ILE A 70 5.73 15.89 -6.94
CA ILE A 70 4.37 15.36 -7.07
C ILE A 70 4.09 14.73 -8.44
N GLN A 71 4.86 15.08 -9.47
CA GLN A 71 4.56 14.73 -10.87
C GLN A 71 4.50 13.22 -11.14
N PRO A 72 5.42 12.36 -10.65
CA PRO A 72 5.31 10.93 -10.89
C PRO A 72 4.13 10.29 -10.16
N LEU A 73 3.71 10.85 -9.01
CA LEU A 73 2.51 10.42 -8.31
C LEU A 73 1.24 10.81 -9.09
N GLN A 74 1.19 12.05 -9.62
CA GLN A 74 0.13 12.50 -10.52
C GLN A 74 0.00 11.62 -11.76
N GLU A 75 1.12 11.12 -12.30
CA GLU A 75 1.10 10.19 -13.43
C GLU A 75 0.44 8.85 -13.05
N ILE A 76 0.79 8.26 -11.90
CA ILE A 76 0.14 7.03 -11.40
C ILE A 76 -1.35 7.25 -11.16
N VAL A 77 -1.70 8.31 -10.43
CA VAL A 77 -3.09 8.65 -10.09
C VAL A 77 -3.90 8.95 -11.35
N GLY A 78 -3.33 9.66 -12.33
CA GLY A 78 -3.96 9.93 -13.61
C GLY A 78 -4.31 8.66 -14.39
N LEU A 79 -3.38 7.69 -14.47
CA LEU A 79 -3.64 6.40 -15.12
C LEU A 79 -4.82 5.66 -14.49
N LEU A 80 -4.94 5.70 -13.16
CA LEU A 80 -6.00 5.02 -12.42
C LEU A 80 -7.35 5.75 -12.56
N ASN A 81 -7.34 7.08 -12.46
CA ASN A 81 -8.52 7.93 -12.65
C ASN A 81 -9.09 7.80 -14.07
N ASP A 82 -8.25 7.89 -15.10
CA ASP A 82 -8.66 7.76 -16.51
C ASP A 82 -9.32 6.41 -16.79
N ALA A 83 -8.94 5.38 -16.02
CA ALA A 83 -9.49 4.05 -16.11
C ALA A 83 -10.66 3.77 -15.17
N GLY A 84 -11.08 4.73 -14.35
CA GLY A 84 -12.19 4.59 -13.41
C GLY A 84 -11.94 3.62 -12.25
N GLN A 85 -10.68 3.45 -11.85
CA GLN A 85 -10.27 2.55 -10.77
C GLN A 85 -10.25 3.26 -9.42
N GLU A 86 -10.42 2.51 -8.33
CA GLU A 86 -10.41 3.07 -6.97
C GLU A 86 -8.97 3.22 -6.45
N ILE A 87 -8.67 4.36 -5.82
CA ILE A 87 -7.33 4.70 -5.32
C ILE A 87 -7.39 4.81 -3.79
N GLN A 88 -6.49 4.10 -3.11
CA GLN A 88 -6.40 4.04 -1.65
C GLN A 88 -4.95 4.22 -1.17
N LEU A 89 -4.73 4.43 0.11
CA LEU A 89 -3.42 4.80 0.65
C LEU A 89 -2.54 3.58 0.96
N HIS A 90 -1.38 3.48 0.31
CA HIS A 90 -0.30 2.56 0.71
C HIS A 90 0.87 3.33 1.32
N MET A 91 1.56 2.78 2.33
CA MET A 91 2.72 3.48 2.92
C MET A 91 3.86 2.56 3.37
N HIS A 92 5.01 2.74 2.73
CA HIS A 92 6.34 2.27 3.02
C HIS A 92 7.11 3.41 3.68
N THR A 93 7.24 3.32 4.99
CA THR A 93 7.82 4.38 5.81
C THR A 93 9.32 4.53 5.63
N GLU A 94 9.98 3.64 4.88
CA GLU A 94 11.37 3.82 4.48
C GLU A 94 11.62 5.07 3.62
N TRP A 95 10.57 5.66 3.02
CA TRP A 95 10.66 6.92 2.29
C TRP A 95 10.72 8.16 3.19
N VAL A 96 10.39 8.02 4.48
CA VAL A 96 10.23 9.16 5.41
C VAL A 96 11.53 9.91 5.61
N ASP A 97 12.66 9.21 5.78
CA ASP A 97 13.99 9.82 5.93
C ASP A 97 14.60 10.27 4.60
N GLU A 98 14.00 9.91 3.47
CA GLU A 98 14.44 10.33 2.13
C GLU A 98 13.77 11.62 1.64
N SER A 99 12.79 12.12 2.39
CA SER A 99 12.09 13.34 2.03
C SER A 99 13.02 14.55 2.04
N ARG A 100 12.84 15.46 1.06
CA ARG A 100 13.60 16.71 0.99
C ARG A 100 13.29 17.69 2.12
N GLN A 101 12.11 17.58 2.72
CA GLN A 101 11.69 18.36 3.87
C GLN A 101 11.31 17.38 4.99
N PRO A 102 11.78 17.57 6.24
CA PRO A 102 11.45 16.63 7.31
C PRO A 102 9.94 16.52 7.52
N LEU A 103 9.43 15.28 7.47
CA LEU A 103 8.02 14.99 7.71
C LEU A 103 7.69 14.84 9.20
N LEU A 104 8.72 14.54 10.00
CA LEU A 104 8.68 14.34 11.44
C LEU A 104 9.85 15.08 12.08
N GLN A 105 9.81 15.24 13.40
CA GLN A 105 10.90 15.88 14.15
C GLN A 105 12.21 15.07 14.12
N ASP A 106 12.11 13.72 14.19
CA ASP A 106 13.27 12.82 14.11
C ASP A 106 13.16 11.90 12.88
N THR A 107 13.91 12.24 11.84
CA THR A 107 14.13 11.41 10.65
C THR A 107 15.59 10.98 10.53
N SER A 108 16.32 10.94 11.66
CA SER A 108 17.76 10.64 11.67
C SER A 108 18.11 9.18 11.34
N LYS A 109 17.11 8.30 11.34
CA LYS A 109 17.25 6.87 11.07
C LYS A 109 16.13 6.38 10.18
N LYS A 110 16.49 5.48 9.25
CA LYS A 110 15.53 4.73 8.46
C LYS A 110 14.71 3.81 9.36
N ARG A 111 13.39 3.91 9.25
CA ARG A 111 12.42 3.10 10.01
C ARG A 111 11.49 2.40 9.03
N GLN A 112 11.65 1.08 8.95
CA GLN A 112 11.04 0.30 7.87
C GLN A 112 9.53 0.12 7.96
N HIS A 113 8.99 0.07 9.17
CA HIS A 113 7.61 -0.32 9.38
C HIS A 113 6.84 0.75 10.10
N MET A 114 5.57 0.92 9.70
CA MET A 114 4.63 1.85 10.34
C MET A 114 4.58 1.65 11.86
N ARG A 115 4.57 0.39 12.31
CA ARG A 115 4.59 0.01 13.73
C ARG A 115 5.83 0.44 14.54
N TYR A 116 6.88 0.98 13.90
CA TYR A 116 8.06 1.52 14.59
C TYR A 116 7.93 3.00 14.93
N PHE A 117 6.87 3.65 14.46
CA PHE A 117 6.57 5.04 14.76
C PHE A 117 5.60 5.12 15.93
N THR A 118 5.72 6.17 16.74
CA THR A 118 4.72 6.47 17.77
C THR A 118 3.38 6.80 17.12
N ARG A 119 2.27 6.60 17.83
CA ARG A 119 0.92 6.92 17.32
C ARG A 119 0.80 8.33 16.71
N ASP A 120 1.42 9.33 17.34
CA ASP A 120 1.36 10.72 16.86
C ASP A 120 2.17 10.91 15.56
N GLU A 121 3.32 10.23 15.45
CA GLU A 121 4.08 10.17 14.20
C GLU A 121 3.29 9.44 13.11
N GLN A 122 2.69 8.28 13.42
CA GLN A 122 1.84 7.54 12.47
C GLN A 122 0.67 8.41 11.98
N THR A 123 0.01 9.13 12.90
CA THR A 123 -1.08 10.07 12.57
C THR A 123 -0.60 11.16 11.61
N THR A 124 0.60 11.71 11.87
CA THR A 124 1.21 12.74 11.01
C THR A 124 1.55 12.20 9.62
N LEU A 125 2.13 10.99 9.56
CA LEU A 125 2.52 10.34 8.32
C LEU A 125 1.29 9.99 7.46
N VAL A 126 0.27 9.35 8.04
CA VAL A 126 -0.99 9.03 7.36
C VAL A 126 -1.60 10.29 6.77
N GLY A 127 -1.75 11.35 7.59
CA GLY A 127 -2.29 12.61 7.11
C GLY A 127 -1.48 13.22 5.97
N HIS A 128 -0.15 13.05 5.97
CA HIS A 128 0.67 13.49 4.86
C HIS A 128 0.49 12.66 3.59
N GLY A 129 0.43 11.33 3.70
CA GLY A 129 0.16 10.45 2.56
C GLY A 129 -1.18 10.78 1.90
N LEU A 130 -2.23 11.00 2.69
CA LEU A 130 -3.54 11.43 2.21
C LEU A 130 -3.46 12.76 1.44
N ARG A 131 -2.76 13.76 1.97
CA ARG A 131 -2.57 15.05 1.27
C ARG A 131 -1.84 14.90 -0.06
N LEU A 132 -0.83 14.03 -0.13
CA LEU A 132 -0.10 13.79 -1.38
C LEU A 132 -1.00 13.13 -2.44
N LEU A 133 -1.85 12.18 -2.04
CA LEU A 133 -2.83 11.58 -2.96
C LEU A 133 -3.87 12.59 -3.43
N ASP A 134 -4.40 13.42 -2.52
CA ASP A 134 -5.32 14.52 -2.85
C ASP A 134 -4.68 15.54 -3.82
N GLU A 135 -3.46 16.00 -3.53
CA GLU A 135 -2.68 16.88 -4.41
C GLU A 135 -2.37 16.25 -5.78
N ALA A 136 -2.26 14.93 -5.83
CA ALA A 136 -2.08 14.18 -7.07
C ALA A 136 -3.39 13.98 -7.86
N GLY A 137 -4.54 14.32 -7.26
CA GLY A 137 -5.86 14.23 -7.88
C GLY A 137 -6.60 12.93 -7.60
N ALA A 138 -6.22 12.18 -6.57
CA ALA A 138 -7.00 11.02 -6.14
C ALA A 138 -8.36 11.49 -5.61
N ALA A 139 -9.40 10.69 -5.84
CA ALA A 139 -10.69 10.90 -5.23
C ALA A 139 -10.66 10.56 -3.73
N GLU A 140 -11.83 10.43 -3.09
CA GLU A 140 -11.95 10.10 -1.67
C GLU A 140 -11.13 8.86 -1.29
N THR A 141 -10.03 9.08 -0.56
CA THR A 141 -9.18 8.03 0.01
C THR A 141 -9.66 7.74 1.42
N ASN A 142 -10.19 6.54 1.66
CA ASN A 142 -10.78 6.14 2.93
C ASN A 142 -10.32 4.76 3.43
N ALA A 143 -9.40 4.12 2.70
CA ALA A 143 -8.77 2.87 3.07
C ALA A 143 -7.24 2.99 3.08
N PHE A 144 -6.61 2.15 3.91
CA PHE A 144 -5.17 2.09 4.09
C PHE A 144 -4.63 0.67 3.99
N ARG A 145 -3.37 0.54 3.57
CA ARG A 145 -2.56 -0.67 3.73
C ARG A 145 -1.13 -0.30 4.07
N ALA A 146 -0.61 -0.83 5.17
CA ALA A 146 0.79 -0.67 5.55
C ALA A 146 1.71 -1.44 4.60
N GLY A 147 2.83 -0.83 4.23
CA GLY A 147 3.94 -1.50 3.55
C GLY A 147 4.40 -2.73 4.34
N SER A 148 4.68 -3.82 3.64
CA SER A 148 4.99 -5.13 4.23
C SER A 148 3.93 -5.68 5.20
N PHE A 149 2.71 -5.14 5.21
CA PHE A 149 1.66 -5.44 6.20
C PHE A 149 2.08 -5.12 7.65
N ALA A 150 3.09 -4.27 7.85
CA ALA A 150 3.75 -4.08 9.14
C ALA A 150 3.15 -2.92 9.96
N PHE A 151 1.91 -3.13 10.39
CA PHE A 151 1.10 -2.19 11.18
C PHE A 151 0.94 -2.63 12.65
N ASN A 152 0.32 -1.78 13.48
CA ASN A 152 -0.07 -2.11 14.85
C ASN A 152 -1.39 -1.44 15.28
N ALA A 153 -1.86 -1.70 16.50
CA ALA A 153 -3.08 -1.08 17.04
C ALA A 153 -3.02 0.46 17.04
N ASP A 154 -1.85 1.07 17.25
CA ASP A 154 -1.68 2.51 17.12
C ASP A 154 -1.92 3.01 15.69
N THR A 155 -1.66 2.18 14.67
CA THR A 155 -1.98 2.48 13.27
C THR A 155 -3.47 2.67 13.11
N LEU A 156 -4.32 1.78 13.65
CA LEU A 156 -5.78 1.94 13.54
C LEU A 156 -6.28 3.24 14.17
N VAL A 157 -5.74 3.62 15.33
CA VAL A 157 -6.07 4.91 15.95
C VAL A 157 -5.60 6.09 15.09
N ALA A 158 -4.41 5.99 14.49
CA ALA A 158 -3.89 7.01 13.58
C ALA A 158 -4.74 7.16 12.31
N LEU A 159 -5.29 6.07 11.78
CA LEU A 159 -6.24 6.06 10.67
C LEU A 159 -7.56 6.74 11.05
N ALA A 160 -8.15 6.36 12.18
CA ALA A 160 -9.38 6.97 12.70
C ALA A 160 -9.23 8.49 12.89
N ASN A 161 -8.09 8.95 13.44
CA ASN A 161 -7.79 10.38 13.60
C ASN A 161 -7.69 11.15 12.28
N ASN A 162 -7.41 10.46 11.17
CA ASN A 162 -7.36 11.02 9.82
C ASN A 162 -8.63 10.72 8.99
N ASN A 163 -9.69 10.22 9.63
CA ASN A 163 -10.96 9.83 8.99
C ASN A 163 -10.82 8.71 7.94
N VAL A 164 -9.81 7.86 8.05
CA VAL A 164 -9.67 6.65 7.23
C VAL A 164 -10.46 5.53 7.91
N SER A 165 -11.49 5.04 7.22
CA SER A 165 -12.50 4.14 7.81
C SER A 165 -12.16 2.65 7.63
N PHE A 166 -11.24 2.33 6.72
CA PHE A 166 -10.87 0.96 6.38
C PHE A 166 -9.36 0.76 6.49
N ASP A 167 -8.94 -0.38 7.02
CA ASP A 167 -7.57 -0.87 6.94
C ASP A 167 -7.57 -2.25 6.29
N SER A 168 -6.53 -2.58 5.54
CA SER A 168 -6.32 -3.88 4.92
C SER A 168 -4.88 -4.35 5.13
N SER A 169 -4.40 -4.20 6.36
CA SER A 169 -3.02 -4.51 6.76
C SER A 169 -2.90 -5.83 7.51
N TYR A 170 -3.96 -6.34 8.14
CA TYR A 170 -3.88 -7.56 8.92
C TYR A 170 -3.66 -8.77 8.02
N ASN A 171 -2.44 -9.32 8.06
CA ASN A 171 -2.10 -10.56 7.35
C ASN A 171 -1.78 -11.67 8.36
N ALA A 172 -2.66 -12.67 8.43
CA ALA A 172 -2.56 -13.78 9.37
C ALA A 172 -1.32 -14.68 9.15
N SER A 173 -0.68 -14.64 7.98
CA SER A 173 0.59 -15.34 7.71
C SER A 173 1.83 -14.48 7.95
N MET A 174 1.68 -13.23 8.40
CA MET A 174 2.77 -12.28 8.62
C MET A 174 2.60 -11.54 9.96
N PHE A 175 2.61 -10.20 9.96
CA PHE A 175 2.57 -9.37 11.16
C PHE A 175 1.18 -9.19 11.79
N GLY A 176 0.13 -9.80 11.23
CA GLY A 176 -1.23 -9.70 11.78
C GLY A 176 -1.29 -10.15 13.24
N PRO A 177 -0.86 -11.39 13.58
CA PRO A 177 -0.96 -11.93 14.94
C PRO A 177 -0.18 -11.16 16.02
N ASP A 178 0.88 -10.43 15.65
CA ASP A 178 1.72 -9.65 16.58
C ASP A 178 1.51 -8.13 16.44
N SER A 179 0.52 -7.69 15.66
CA SER A 179 0.15 -6.27 15.48
C SER A 179 -0.39 -5.63 16.76
N GLY A 180 -0.88 -6.45 17.71
CA GLY A 180 -1.59 -5.97 18.90
C GLY A 180 -3.05 -5.60 18.66
N VAL A 181 -3.55 -5.74 17.42
CA VAL A 181 -4.99 -5.67 17.11
C VAL A 181 -5.65 -6.96 17.57
N LEU A 182 -6.67 -6.84 18.43
CA LEU A 182 -7.39 -7.97 19.04
C LEU A 182 -6.48 -9.12 19.50
N PRO A 183 -5.56 -8.88 20.48
CA PRO A 183 -4.55 -9.85 20.88
C PRO A 183 -5.12 -11.23 21.22
N GLY A 184 -4.49 -12.28 20.68
CA GLY A 184 -4.92 -13.66 20.88
C GLY A 184 -6.05 -14.12 19.95
N THR A 185 -6.54 -13.26 19.06
CA THR A 185 -7.55 -13.59 18.05
C THR A 185 -6.96 -13.50 16.65
N THR A 186 -7.11 -14.54 15.85
CA THR A 186 -6.76 -14.47 14.42
C THR A 186 -7.91 -13.89 13.63
N LEU A 187 -7.69 -12.73 12.99
CA LEU A 187 -8.70 -12.11 12.13
C LEU A 187 -8.68 -12.72 10.73
N LEU A 188 -9.82 -13.26 10.32
CA LEU A 188 -10.08 -13.82 8.99
C LEU A 188 -11.31 -13.21 8.31
N ASN A 189 -12.05 -12.37 9.04
CA ASN A 189 -13.24 -11.69 8.57
C ASN A 189 -13.13 -10.19 8.89
N PRO A 190 -13.82 -9.32 8.10
CA PRO A 190 -13.89 -7.90 8.41
C PRO A 190 -14.35 -7.67 9.85
N THR A 191 -13.62 -6.86 10.60
CA THR A 191 -13.85 -6.62 12.03
C THR A 191 -13.66 -5.14 12.35
N GLU A 192 -14.60 -4.56 13.09
CA GLU A 192 -14.45 -3.19 13.58
C GLU A 192 -13.49 -3.15 14.77
N CYS A 193 -12.48 -2.29 14.69
CA CYS A 193 -11.42 -2.08 15.67
C CYS A 193 -11.20 -0.58 15.84
N ASP A 194 -11.54 -0.02 17.00
CA ASP A 194 -11.28 1.38 17.35
C ASP A 194 -11.80 2.41 16.32
N GLY A 195 -12.97 2.14 15.72
CA GLY A 195 -13.61 3.01 14.73
C GLY A 195 -13.10 2.82 13.28
N VAL A 196 -12.23 1.86 13.04
CA VAL A 196 -11.76 1.44 11.71
C VAL A 196 -12.20 0.01 11.45
N PHE A 197 -12.68 -0.29 10.24
CA PHE A 197 -12.92 -1.67 9.83
C PHE A 197 -11.62 -2.27 9.27
N GLU A 198 -11.08 -3.25 9.98
CA GLU A 198 -9.98 -4.08 9.51
C GLU A 198 -10.51 -5.15 8.56
N TYR A 199 -10.04 -5.13 7.31
CA TYR A 199 -10.28 -6.11 6.26
C TYR A 199 -9.03 -6.98 6.08
N PRO A 200 -8.92 -8.11 6.81
CA PRO A 200 -7.71 -8.91 6.79
C PRO A 200 -7.44 -9.50 5.41
N MET A 201 -6.16 -9.66 5.09
CA MET A 201 -5.73 -10.39 3.90
C MET A 201 -6.28 -11.80 3.92
N THR A 202 -6.84 -12.23 2.79
CA THR A 202 -7.25 -13.62 2.62
C THR A 202 -6.01 -14.51 2.67
N VAL A 203 -6.05 -15.57 3.47
CA VAL A 203 -4.99 -16.58 3.58
C VAL A 203 -5.56 -17.97 3.34
N PHE A 204 -4.70 -18.91 2.95
CA PHE A 204 -5.04 -20.32 2.79
C PHE A 204 -3.90 -21.21 3.32
N ASP A 205 -4.22 -22.46 3.64
CA ASP A 205 -3.22 -23.47 3.97
C ASP A 205 -2.50 -23.89 2.68
N ASP A 206 -1.17 -23.72 2.64
CA ASP A 206 -0.36 -24.02 1.47
C ASP A 206 -0.08 -25.52 1.26
N GLY A 207 -0.59 -26.38 2.14
CA GLY A 207 -0.38 -27.82 2.12
C GLY A 207 0.95 -28.27 2.75
N THR A 208 1.77 -27.34 3.24
CA THR A 208 3.02 -27.60 3.98
C THR A 208 2.89 -27.37 5.49
N GLY A 209 1.67 -27.06 5.95
CA GLY A 209 1.38 -26.72 7.34
C GLY A 209 1.62 -25.25 7.67
N SER A 210 1.70 -24.38 6.65
CA SER A 210 1.85 -22.94 6.78
C SER A 210 0.70 -22.19 6.10
N LEU A 211 0.37 -21.02 6.63
CA LEU A 211 -0.55 -20.11 5.95
C LEU A 211 0.20 -19.30 4.90
N ARG A 212 -0.47 -19.06 3.76
CA ARG A 212 0.02 -18.16 2.71
C ARG A 212 -1.09 -17.18 2.34
N HIS A 213 -0.74 -15.90 2.17
CA HIS A 213 -1.70 -14.92 1.67
C HIS A 213 -2.06 -15.19 0.20
N ALA A 214 -3.35 -15.05 -0.09
CA ALA A 214 -3.91 -15.25 -1.41
C ALA A 214 -3.57 -14.04 -2.30
N GLN A 215 -2.64 -14.25 -3.22
CA GLN A 215 -2.31 -13.33 -4.30
C GLN A 215 -2.49 -14.03 -5.64
N VAL A 216 -2.70 -13.27 -6.72
CA VAL A 216 -2.74 -13.84 -8.07
C VAL A 216 -1.39 -14.52 -8.35
N GLY A 217 -1.43 -15.81 -8.67
CA GLY A 217 -0.23 -16.65 -8.82
C GLY A 217 0.27 -17.32 -7.53
N ALA A 218 -0.45 -17.20 -6.40
CA ALA A 218 -0.11 -17.94 -5.18
C ALA A 218 -0.31 -19.45 -5.31
N CYS A 219 -1.23 -19.88 -6.17
CA CYS A 219 -1.48 -21.28 -6.47
C CYS A 219 -1.19 -21.54 -7.95
N SER A 220 -0.59 -22.69 -8.23
CA SER A 220 -0.56 -23.29 -9.57
C SER A 220 -1.33 -24.60 -9.54
N TYR A 221 -1.89 -24.99 -10.69
CA TYR A 221 -2.35 -26.36 -10.87
C TYR A 221 -1.14 -27.22 -11.25
N GLY A 222 -1.06 -28.44 -10.73
CA GLY A 222 -0.01 -29.38 -11.12
C GLY A 222 -0.20 -29.76 -12.60
N GLU A 223 0.79 -29.46 -13.44
CA GLU A 223 0.87 -29.97 -14.80
C GLU A 223 1.20 -31.48 -14.83
#